data_AF-A0A9W6YFA4-F1
#
_entry.id   AF-A0A9W6YFA4-F1
#
_cell.length_a   1.000
_cell.length_b   1.000
_cell.length_c   1.000
_cell.angle_alpha   90.00
_cell.angle_beta   90.00
_cell.angle_gamma   90.00
#
_symmetry.space_group_name_H-M   'P 1'
#
loop_
_entity.id
_entity.type
_entity.pdbx_description
1 polymer ?
#
loop_
_entity_poly.entity_id
_entity_poly.type
_entity_poly.pdbx_seq_one_letter_code
_entity_poly.pdbx_strand_id
1 'polypeptide(L)'
;MSNINASVLDLPMSSLLQEESVLACRYCKLGYTEVAGETLIGLRVFDFRRSTWLNDTCITLGLMFIKQRYPRIGIICPDFTAVPTPEKRKKRAGKLGAFENSNNPVSYVCAANVTPSHWAAFIFYPNGLHNTRSPKLLGTSANPKPACVMFDASRDHYDKLKFMTMELFDIAAETDVHFIGGSTPKHVDGSSCGVLSLLFVEMSLVDGSGWGEDAFKALAYYRLRYLRHALAMMSTAT
;
A
#
# COMPACT_ATOMS: atom_id res chain seq x y z
N MET A 1 -10.11 21.64 45.60
CA MET A 1 -8.69 21.34 45.31
C MET A 1 -8.45 19.89 45.70
N SER A 2 -8.49 18.98 44.74
CA SER A 2 -8.22 17.55 44.93
C SER A 2 -7.15 17.15 43.91
N ASN A 3 -5.95 16.88 44.42
CA ASN A 3 -4.79 16.46 43.66
C ASN A 3 -5.06 15.12 42.97
N ILE A 4 -5.05 15.12 41.64
CA ILE A 4 -4.93 13.91 40.84
C ILE A 4 -3.43 13.57 40.82
N ASN A 5 -3.07 12.46 41.46
CA ASN A 5 -1.71 11.91 41.45
C ASN A 5 -1.30 11.62 40.00
N ALA A 6 -0.36 12.42 39.48
CA ALA A 6 0.27 12.26 38.18
C ALA A 6 1.38 11.19 38.22
N SER A 7 1.05 9.95 38.59
CA SER A 7 2.04 8.87 38.71
C SER A 7 1.71 7.61 37.90
N VAL A 8 0.97 7.73 36.80
CA VAL A 8 0.68 6.62 35.88
C VAL A 8 1.20 6.87 34.45
N LEU A 9 1.99 7.93 34.23
CA LEU A 9 2.48 8.29 32.88
C LEU A 9 3.97 8.04 32.62
N ASP A 10 4.74 7.53 33.59
CA ASP A 10 6.18 7.29 33.41
C ASP A 10 6.57 5.81 33.48
N LEU A 11 6.08 5.02 32.52
CA LEU A 11 6.75 3.78 32.13
C LEU A 11 7.47 3.99 30.78
N PRO A 12 8.72 3.53 30.61
CA PRO A 12 9.59 3.94 29.51
C PRO A 12 9.26 3.16 28.24
N MET A 13 8.15 3.52 27.58
CA MET A 13 7.82 3.08 26.22
C MET A 13 8.98 3.34 25.23
N SER A 14 9.88 4.28 25.51
CA SER A 14 11.03 4.60 24.65
C SER A 14 12.11 3.52 24.63
N SER A 15 12.37 2.83 25.75
CA SER A 15 13.48 1.87 25.87
C SER A 15 13.20 0.56 25.11
N LEU A 16 12.00 0.00 25.29
CA LEU A 16 11.52 -1.20 24.60
C LEU A 16 11.44 -1.01 23.08
N LEU A 17 10.89 0.12 22.61
CA LEU A 17 10.81 0.43 21.18
C LEU A 17 12.21 0.61 20.55
N GLN A 18 13.17 1.12 21.32
CA GLN A 18 14.55 1.26 20.88
C GLN A 18 15.26 -0.10 20.81
N GLU A 19 15.08 -0.97 21.79
CA GLU A 19 15.61 -2.35 21.76
C GLU A 19 15.03 -3.17 20.60
N GLU A 20 13.71 -3.15 20.39
CA GLU A 20 13.07 -3.85 19.27
C GLU A 20 13.60 -3.35 17.90
N SER A 21 13.78 -2.04 17.76
CA SER A 21 14.29 -1.45 16.52
C SER A 21 15.78 -1.79 16.29
N VAL A 22 16.58 -1.85 17.36
CA VAL A 22 17.98 -2.26 17.31
C VAL A 22 18.10 -3.75 16.97
N LEU A 23 17.26 -4.61 17.58
CA LEU A 23 17.21 -6.04 17.30
C LEU A 23 16.78 -6.29 15.85
N ALA A 24 15.75 -5.60 15.36
CA ALA A 24 15.32 -5.70 13.96
C ALA A 24 16.44 -5.29 12.99
N CYS A 25 17.19 -4.23 13.27
CA CYS A 25 18.37 -3.87 12.47
C CYS A 25 19.47 -4.94 12.54
N ARG A 26 19.66 -5.57 13.70
CA ARG A 26 20.73 -6.55 13.94
C ARG A 26 20.46 -7.90 13.29
N TYR A 27 19.20 -8.30 13.21
CA TYR A 27 18.77 -9.60 12.66
C TYR A 27 18.14 -9.50 11.27
N CYS A 28 18.02 -8.29 10.70
CA CYS A 28 17.59 -8.13 9.33
C CYS A 28 18.54 -8.89 8.40
N LYS A 29 18.03 -9.94 7.76
CA LYS A 29 18.73 -10.66 6.70
C LYS A 29 18.92 -9.71 5.51
N LEU A 30 20.16 -9.39 5.15
CA LEU A 30 20.47 -8.45 4.07
C LEU A 30 20.44 -9.09 2.67
N GLY A 31 20.59 -10.41 2.59
CA GLY A 31 20.54 -11.17 1.35
C GLY A 31 19.13 -11.49 0.88
N TYR A 32 19.00 -12.54 0.08
CA TYR A 32 17.70 -13.09 -0.29
C TYR A 32 17.01 -13.70 0.94
N THR A 33 15.72 -13.50 1.06
CA THR A 33 14.90 -13.97 2.19
C THR A 33 13.48 -14.22 1.71
N GLU A 34 12.84 -15.28 2.21
CA GLU A 34 11.45 -15.61 1.88
C GLU A 34 10.48 -14.94 2.85
N VAL A 35 9.62 -14.07 2.33
CA VAL A 35 8.58 -13.38 3.10
C VAL A 35 7.23 -13.68 2.46
N ALA A 36 6.38 -14.43 3.16
CA ALA A 36 5.04 -14.81 2.67
C ALA A 36 5.05 -15.42 1.25
N GLY A 37 6.06 -16.23 0.92
CA GLY A 37 6.22 -16.88 -0.40
C GLY A 37 6.84 -16.01 -1.49
N GLU A 38 7.30 -14.80 -1.15
CA GLU A 38 8.11 -13.94 -2.02
C GLU A 38 9.58 -13.93 -1.59
N THR A 39 10.46 -14.19 -2.56
CA THR A 39 11.90 -13.98 -2.42
C THR A 39 12.23 -12.49 -2.54
N LEU A 40 12.67 -11.89 -1.44
CA LEU A 40 13.00 -10.46 -1.35
C LEU A 40 14.47 -10.26 -1.01
N ILE A 41 15.06 -9.12 -1.42
CA ILE A 41 16.45 -8.77 -1.08
C ILE A 41 16.44 -7.78 0.07
N GLY A 42 16.88 -8.18 1.25
CA GLY A 42 16.78 -7.35 2.45
C GLY A 42 17.55 -6.04 2.37
N LEU A 43 18.70 -5.99 1.69
CA LEU A 43 19.44 -4.74 1.48
C LEU A 43 18.60 -3.65 0.79
N ARG A 44 17.63 -4.04 -0.04
CA ARG A 44 16.77 -3.11 -0.79
C ARG A 44 15.78 -2.37 0.10
N VAL A 45 15.49 -2.83 1.32
CA VAL A 45 14.57 -2.11 2.25
C VAL A 45 15.11 -0.72 2.61
N PHE A 46 16.42 -0.51 2.51
CA PHE A 46 17.04 0.75 2.85
C PHE A 46 16.75 1.89 1.87
N ASP A 47 16.13 1.63 0.71
CA ASP A 47 15.65 2.69 -0.19
C ASP A 47 14.50 3.50 0.41
N PHE A 48 13.93 3.06 1.54
CA PHE A 48 13.09 3.92 2.37
C PHE A 48 13.85 5.10 2.99
N ARG A 49 15.16 4.98 3.31
CA ARG A 49 15.92 5.98 4.09
C ARG A 49 16.21 7.30 3.37
N ARG A 50 16.17 7.33 2.05
CA ARG A 50 16.62 8.47 1.24
C ARG A 50 15.45 9.03 0.43
N SER A 51 15.60 10.21 -0.15
CA SER A 51 14.72 10.70 -1.23
C SER A 51 14.99 9.95 -2.55
N THR A 52 14.96 8.61 -2.50
CA THR A 52 15.23 7.68 -3.60
C THR A 52 13.96 6.96 -4.02
N TRP A 53 13.94 6.46 -5.26
CA TRP A 53 12.83 5.62 -5.73
C TRP A 53 12.72 4.38 -4.89
N LEU A 54 11.51 4.07 -4.45
CA LEU A 54 11.27 2.77 -3.83
C LEU A 54 11.39 1.68 -4.89
N ASN A 55 11.97 0.56 -4.49
CA ASN A 55 12.01 -0.64 -5.29
C ASN A 55 10.82 -1.57 -4.99
N ASP A 56 10.70 -2.64 -5.78
CA ASP A 56 9.73 -3.73 -5.59
C ASP A 56 9.66 -4.29 -4.17
N THR A 57 10.79 -4.46 -3.48
CA THR A 57 10.90 -5.01 -2.13
C THR A 57 10.28 -4.06 -1.12
N CYS A 58 10.60 -2.76 -1.23
CA CYS A 58 9.97 -1.72 -0.43
C CYS A 58 8.45 -1.69 -0.64
N ILE A 59 7.99 -1.69 -1.90
CA ILE A 59 6.55 -1.63 -2.19
C ILE A 59 5.84 -2.90 -1.68
N THR A 60 6.41 -4.07 -1.92
CA THR A 60 5.85 -5.36 -1.50
C THR A 60 5.72 -5.44 0.01
N LEU A 61 6.78 -5.14 0.76
CA LEU A 61 6.74 -5.12 2.24
C LEU A 61 5.78 -4.05 2.77
N GLY A 62 5.71 -2.89 2.11
CA GLY A 62 4.75 -1.84 2.45
C GLY A 62 3.30 -2.30 2.32
N LEU A 63 2.95 -2.99 1.24
CA LEU A 63 1.60 -3.54 1.03
C LEU A 63 1.30 -4.69 2.01
N MET A 64 2.28 -5.58 2.29
CA MET A 64 2.13 -6.64 3.29
C MET A 64 1.85 -6.05 4.68
N PHE A 65 2.56 -4.99 5.04
CA PHE A 65 2.33 -4.26 6.28
C PHE A 65 0.92 -3.66 6.34
N ILE A 66 0.42 -3.08 5.24
CA ILE A 66 -0.96 -2.57 5.17
C ILE A 66 -1.96 -3.73 5.35
N LYS A 67 -1.74 -4.89 4.71
CA LYS A 67 -2.59 -6.08 4.86
C LYS A 67 -2.62 -6.62 6.30
N GLN A 68 -1.50 -6.55 7.05
CA GLN A 68 -1.50 -6.90 8.47
C GLN A 68 -2.43 -6.01 9.30
N ARG A 69 -2.59 -4.73 8.92
CA ARG A 69 -3.52 -3.79 9.58
C ARG A 69 -4.96 -3.90 9.06
N TYR A 70 -5.13 -4.24 7.77
CA TYR A 70 -6.42 -4.35 7.11
C TYR A 70 -6.57 -5.77 6.51
N PRO A 71 -6.94 -6.77 7.32
CA PRO A 71 -6.89 -8.18 6.91
C PRO A 71 -7.87 -8.55 5.79
N ARG A 72 -8.85 -7.70 5.47
CA ARG A 72 -9.84 -7.95 4.40
C ARG A 72 -9.46 -7.36 3.03
N ILE A 73 -8.20 -7.01 2.80
CA ILE A 73 -7.74 -6.55 1.48
C ILE A 73 -7.02 -7.68 0.71
N GLY A 74 -7.09 -7.71 -0.61
CA GLY A 74 -6.24 -8.53 -1.47
C GLY A 74 -5.04 -7.71 -1.95
N ILE A 75 -3.81 -8.22 -1.83
CA ILE A 75 -2.63 -7.53 -2.36
C ILE A 75 -2.39 -7.99 -3.79
N ILE A 76 -2.47 -7.07 -4.75
CA ILE A 76 -1.96 -7.28 -6.10
C ILE A 76 -0.45 -7.12 -6.08
N CYS A 77 0.29 -8.17 -6.48
CA CYS A 77 1.75 -8.18 -6.48
C CYS A 77 2.29 -7.07 -7.39
N PRO A 78 3.09 -6.11 -6.90
CA PRO A 78 3.51 -4.91 -7.64
C PRO A 78 4.21 -5.16 -8.97
N ASP A 79 4.93 -6.27 -9.08
CA ASP A 79 5.79 -6.60 -10.21
C ASP A 79 5.05 -7.38 -11.32
N PHE A 80 3.75 -7.59 -11.17
CA PHE A 80 2.91 -8.14 -12.25
C PHE A 80 3.04 -7.32 -13.54
N THR A 81 3.30 -6.01 -13.45
CA THR A 81 3.43 -5.14 -14.63
C THR A 81 4.64 -5.46 -15.51
N ALA A 82 5.64 -6.18 -14.98
CA ALA A 82 6.80 -6.65 -15.74
C ALA A 82 6.53 -7.95 -16.53
N VAL A 83 5.37 -8.59 -16.32
CA VAL A 83 5.03 -9.85 -16.99
C VAL A 83 4.31 -9.57 -18.31
N PRO A 84 4.72 -10.19 -19.44
CA PRO A 84 4.27 -9.76 -20.77
C PRO A 84 2.85 -10.18 -21.17
N THR A 85 2.36 -11.32 -20.65
CA THR A 85 1.07 -11.90 -21.09
C THR A 85 -0.02 -11.71 -20.03
N PRO A 86 -1.27 -11.33 -20.40
CA PRO A 86 -2.37 -11.16 -19.45
C PRO A 86 -2.57 -12.32 -18.45
N GLU A 87 -2.52 -13.56 -18.92
CA GLU A 87 -2.77 -14.75 -18.10
C GLU A 87 -1.70 -14.91 -17.03
N LYS A 88 -0.42 -14.76 -17.41
CA LYS A 88 0.70 -14.78 -16.46
C LYS A 88 0.71 -13.54 -15.56
N ARG A 89 0.25 -12.38 -16.04
CA ARG A 89 0.09 -11.16 -15.24
C ARG A 89 -0.91 -11.38 -14.12
N LYS A 90 -2.10 -11.90 -14.43
CA LYS A 90 -3.11 -12.23 -13.42
C LYS A 90 -2.59 -13.26 -12.41
N LYS A 91 -1.88 -14.30 -12.89
CA LYS A 91 -1.23 -15.27 -11.99
C LYS A 91 -0.20 -14.61 -11.08
N ARG A 92 0.67 -13.73 -11.60
CA ARG A 92 1.68 -13.03 -10.80
C ARG A 92 1.03 -12.08 -9.80
N ALA A 93 0.06 -11.27 -10.24
CA ALA A 93 -0.73 -10.37 -9.41
C ALA A 93 -1.35 -11.08 -8.20
N GLY A 94 -1.85 -12.30 -8.39
CA GLY A 94 -2.48 -13.10 -7.34
C GLY A 94 -1.55 -13.78 -6.34
N LYS A 95 -0.21 -13.74 -6.53
CA LYS A 95 0.72 -14.60 -5.75
C LYS A 95 0.74 -14.30 -4.24
N LEU A 96 0.35 -13.09 -3.83
CA LEU A 96 0.15 -12.72 -2.42
C LEU A 96 -1.27 -12.99 -1.93
N GLY A 97 -1.93 -14.01 -2.49
CA GLY A 97 -3.25 -14.47 -2.08
C GLY A 97 -4.40 -13.55 -2.47
N ALA A 98 -4.22 -12.67 -3.46
CA ALA A 98 -5.22 -11.68 -3.84
C ALA A 98 -6.52 -12.33 -4.31
N PHE A 99 -6.42 -13.38 -5.12
CA PHE A 99 -7.56 -14.06 -5.75
C PHE A 99 -7.94 -15.37 -5.05
N GLU A 100 -7.45 -15.59 -3.83
CA GLU A 100 -7.77 -16.78 -3.05
C GLU A 100 -9.09 -16.60 -2.28
N ASN A 101 -10.03 -17.52 -2.50
CA ASN A 101 -11.37 -17.47 -1.88
C ASN A 101 -11.34 -17.51 -0.35
N SER A 102 -10.31 -18.14 0.24
CA SER A 102 -10.12 -18.25 1.69
C SER A 102 -9.97 -16.89 2.40
N ASN A 103 -9.46 -15.88 1.70
CA ASN A 103 -9.20 -14.56 2.26
C ASN A 103 -10.40 -13.61 2.16
N ASN A 104 -11.40 -13.96 1.34
CA ASN A 104 -12.62 -13.17 1.03
C ASN A 104 -12.40 -11.64 1.08
N PRO A 105 -11.47 -11.11 0.25
CA PRO A 105 -11.13 -9.70 0.28
C PRO A 105 -12.31 -8.83 -0.19
N VAL A 106 -12.56 -7.73 0.52
CA VAL A 106 -13.58 -6.74 0.15
C VAL A 106 -13.05 -5.67 -0.80
N SER A 107 -11.73 -5.51 -0.84
CA SER A 107 -11.03 -4.59 -1.72
C SER A 107 -9.68 -5.15 -2.11
N TYR A 108 -9.15 -4.70 -3.24
CA TYR A 108 -7.90 -5.16 -3.81
C TYR A 108 -6.99 -3.95 -4.02
N VAL A 109 -5.77 -4.01 -3.51
CA VAL A 109 -4.85 -2.88 -3.46
C VAL A 109 -3.60 -3.16 -4.28
N CYS A 110 -3.08 -2.13 -4.93
CA CYS A 110 -1.83 -2.20 -5.66
C CYS A 110 -1.09 -0.88 -5.60
N ALA A 111 0.24 -0.95 -5.54
CA ALA A 111 1.13 0.10 -6.03
C ALA A 111 1.89 -0.50 -7.21
N ALA A 112 1.49 -0.12 -8.42
CA ALA A 112 1.96 -0.69 -9.68
C ALA A 112 3.09 0.16 -10.27
N ASN A 113 4.09 -0.50 -10.85
CA ASN A 113 5.11 0.19 -11.62
C ASN A 113 4.53 0.50 -13.01
N VAL A 114 4.10 1.74 -13.24
CA VAL A 114 3.39 2.16 -14.46
C VAL A 114 4.33 2.59 -15.58
N THR A 115 5.58 2.92 -15.24
CA THR A 115 6.72 3.03 -16.17
C THR A 115 7.93 2.37 -15.49
N PRO A 116 9.11 2.22 -16.12
CA PRO A 116 10.29 1.69 -15.41
C PRO A 116 10.70 2.47 -14.16
N SER A 117 10.21 3.71 -14.03
CA SER A 117 10.67 4.72 -13.09
C SER A 117 9.56 5.32 -12.23
N HIS A 118 8.33 4.81 -12.30
CA HIS A 118 7.18 5.50 -11.71
C HIS A 118 6.16 4.55 -11.10
N TRP A 119 5.86 4.80 -9.83
CA TRP A 119 4.84 4.10 -9.08
C TRP A 119 3.54 4.90 -9.05
N ALA A 120 2.44 4.20 -9.31
CA ALA A 120 1.09 4.70 -9.11
C ALA A 120 0.25 3.63 -8.41
N ALA A 121 -0.83 4.02 -7.75
CA ALA A 121 -1.62 3.12 -6.93
C ALA A 121 -3.07 3.05 -7.35
N PHE A 122 -3.71 1.92 -7.06
CA PHE A 122 -5.15 1.80 -7.16
C PHE A 122 -5.71 0.91 -6.04
N ILE A 123 -6.98 1.13 -5.73
CA ILE A 123 -7.80 0.27 -4.89
C ILE A 123 -9.08 -0.04 -5.64
N PHE A 124 -9.33 -1.33 -5.86
CA PHE A 124 -10.54 -1.81 -6.50
C PHE A 124 -11.51 -2.39 -5.47
N TYR A 125 -12.76 -1.93 -5.53
CA TYR A 125 -13.89 -2.37 -4.73
C TYR A 125 -14.90 -3.05 -5.66
N PRO A 126 -14.84 -4.39 -5.84
CA PRO A 126 -15.72 -5.08 -6.79
C PRO A 126 -17.20 -4.96 -6.43
N ASN A 127 -17.52 -4.87 -5.14
CA ASN A 127 -18.89 -4.73 -4.63
C ASN A 127 -19.21 -3.28 -4.23
N GLY A 128 -18.47 -2.31 -4.79
CA GLY A 128 -18.58 -0.89 -4.48
C GLY A 128 -18.15 -0.49 -3.06
N LEU A 129 -18.31 0.80 -2.76
CA LEU A 129 -17.81 1.46 -1.54
C LEU A 129 -18.67 1.23 -0.28
N HIS A 130 -19.29 0.05 -0.11
CA HIS A 130 -20.26 -0.18 0.98
C HIS A 130 -19.66 -0.48 2.35
N ASN A 131 -18.34 -0.62 2.48
CA ASN A 131 -17.72 -1.11 3.72
C ASN A 131 -16.39 -0.43 4.10
N THR A 132 -16.04 0.69 3.49
CA THR A 132 -14.98 1.54 4.06
C THR A 132 -15.61 2.47 5.08
N ARG A 133 -14.89 2.81 6.15
CA ARG A 133 -15.27 3.89 7.09
C ARG A 133 -15.27 5.29 6.41
N SER A 134 -15.35 5.34 5.07
CA SER A 134 -15.34 6.52 4.22
C SER A 134 -16.66 6.65 3.44
N PRO A 135 -17.82 6.94 4.09
CA PRO A 135 -19.11 7.06 3.41
C PRO A 135 -19.23 8.27 2.48
N LYS A 136 -18.20 9.13 2.39
CA LYS A 136 -18.31 10.46 1.77
C LYS A 136 -17.93 10.52 0.29
N LEU A 137 -17.35 9.47 -0.29
CA LEU A 137 -16.86 9.55 -1.66
C LEU A 137 -17.89 9.16 -2.74
N LEU A 138 -18.97 8.44 -2.41
CA LEU A 138 -20.11 8.24 -3.30
C LEU A 138 -21.40 7.98 -2.52
N GLY A 139 -22.49 8.58 -2.99
CA GLY A 139 -23.82 8.43 -2.40
C GLY A 139 -24.23 6.98 -2.20
N THR A 140 -24.99 6.75 -1.13
CA THR A 140 -25.56 5.46 -0.75
C THR A 140 -26.58 4.99 -1.78
N SER A 141 -26.15 4.25 -2.80
CA SER A 141 -27.03 3.52 -3.71
C SER A 141 -27.37 2.14 -3.11
N ALA A 142 -28.63 1.73 -3.21
CA ALA A 142 -29.09 0.39 -2.84
C ALA A 142 -28.42 -0.74 -3.64
N ASN A 143 -27.86 -0.42 -4.82
CA ASN A 143 -27.00 -1.28 -5.63
C ASN A 143 -25.63 -0.61 -5.81
N PRO A 144 -24.60 -0.97 -5.03
CA PRO A 144 -23.26 -0.49 -5.29
C PRO A 144 -22.73 -0.98 -6.63
N LYS A 145 -22.18 -0.04 -7.41
CA LYS A 145 -21.38 -0.36 -8.60
C LYS A 145 -19.93 -0.63 -8.19
N PRO A 146 -19.18 -1.47 -8.91
CA PRO A 146 -17.75 -1.59 -8.70
C PRO A 146 -17.07 -0.22 -8.82
N ALA A 147 -16.07 0.03 -7.98
CA ALA A 147 -15.35 1.30 -7.99
C ALA A 147 -13.84 1.07 -7.93
N CYS A 148 -13.08 1.89 -8.64
CA CYS A 148 -11.63 1.88 -8.58
C CYS A 148 -11.12 3.30 -8.23
N VAL A 149 -10.50 3.44 -7.07
CA VAL A 149 -9.88 4.69 -6.63
C VAL A 149 -8.40 4.63 -6.98
N MET A 150 -7.91 5.63 -7.70
CA MET A 150 -6.58 5.65 -8.28
C MET A 150 -5.81 6.87 -7.82
N PHE A 151 -4.50 6.69 -7.69
CA PHE A 151 -3.56 7.74 -7.37
C PHE A 151 -2.36 7.67 -8.29
N ASP A 152 -2.02 8.83 -8.85
CA ASP A 152 -0.78 9.06 -9.55
C ASP A 152 -0.26 10.45 -9.16
N ALA A 153 0.96 10.50 -8.59
CA ALA A 153 1.63 11.73 -8.21
C ALA A 153 1.87 12.67 -9.39
N SER A 154 2.10 12.13 -10.60
CA SER A 154 2.31 12.91 -11.83
C SER A 154 0.99 13.27 -12.54
N ARG A 155 -0.05 12.46 -12.30
CA ARG A 155 -1.41 12.49 -12.88
C ARG A 155 -1.49 12.10 -14.36
N ASP A 156 -0.50 11.38 -14.88
CA ASP A 156 -0.39 11.11 -16.31
C ASP A 156 -0.77 9.67 -16.69
N HIS A 157 -0.95 8.78 -15.70
CA HIS A 157 -1.05 7.32 -15.95
C HIS A 157 -2.39 6.70 -15.54
N TYR A 158 -3.43 7.51 -15.33
CA TYR A 158 -4.76 7.00 -14.92
C TYR A 158 -5.35 6.00 -15.91
N ASP A 159 -5.21 6.22 -17.23
CA ASP A 159 -5.76 5.27 -18.21
C ASP A 159 -5.02 3.92 -18.17
N LYS A 160 -3.73 3.91 -17.85
CA LYS A 160 -2.98 2.68 -17.63
C LYS A 160 -3.47 1.94 -16.38
N LEU A 161 -3.75 2.67 -15.29
CA LEU A 161 -4.36 2.11 -14.08
C LEU A 161 -5.76 1.52 -14.34
N LYS A 162 -6.60 2.21 -15.11
CA LYS A 162 -7.91 1.70 -15.53
C LYS A 162 -7.77 0.39 -16.31
N PHE A 163 -6.93 0.38 -17.33
CA PHE A 163 -6.68 -0.80 -18.16
C PHE A 163 -6.20 -1.99 -17.32
N MET A 164 -5.22 -1.77 -16.44
CA MET A 164 -4.71 -2.84 -15.56
C MET A 164 -5.79 -3.37 -14.62
N THR A 165 -6.65 -2.49 -14.08
CA THR A 165 -7.78 -2.91 -13.25
C THR A 165 -8.74 -3.78 -14.05
N MET A 166 -9.14 -3.33 -15.25
CA MET A 166 -10.09 -4.08 -16.07
C MET A 166 -9.53 -5.44 -16.47
N GLU A 167 -8.26 -5.51 -16.87
CA GLU A 167 -7.59 -6.75 -17.24
C GLU A 167 -7.49 -7.73 -16.07
N LEU A 168 -7.07 -7.29 -14.89
CA LEU A 168 -6.86 -8.19 -13.74
C LEU A 168 -8.16 -8.83 -13.24
N PHE A 169 -9.28 -8.13 -13.40
CA PHE A 169 -10.59 -8.53 -12.89
C PHE A 169 -11.54 -8.99 -14.01
N ASP A 170 -11.04 -9.20 -15.23
CA ASP A 170 -11.82 -9.59 -16.42
C ASP A 170 -13.08 -8.72 -16.61
N ILE A 171 -12.95 -7.41 -16.38
CA ILE A 171 -14.05 -6.46 -16.46
C ILE A 171 -14.31 -6.14 -17.93
N ALA A 172 -15.50 -6.49 -18.42
CA ALA A 172 -15.93 -6.15 -19.77
C ALA A 172 -16.00 -4.63 -19.97
N ALA A 173 -15.72 -4.15 -21.19
CA ALA A 173 -15.65 -2.72 -21.50
C ALA A 173 -16.97 -1.97 -21.25
N GLU A 174 -18.09 -2.68 -21.32
CA GLU A 174 -19.44 -2.15 -21.08
C GLU A 174 -19.80 -2.12 -19.58
N THR A 175 -18.97 -2.71 -18.72
CA THR A 175 -19.22 -2.73 -17.27
C THR A 175 -19.07 -1.34 -16.69
N ASP A 176 -20.12 -0.86 -16.02
CA ASP A 176 -20.13 0.45 -15.38
C ASP A 176 -19.33 0.43 -14.06
N VAL A 177 -18.00 0.59 -14.19
CA VAL A 177 -17.07 0.75 -13.07
C VAL A 177 -16.79 2.23 -12.84
N HIS A 178 -17.00 2.68 -11.60
CA HIS A 178 -16.70 4.06 -11.25
C HIS A 178 -15.20 4.25 -10.98
N PHE A 179 -14.49 4.83 -11.94
CA PHE A 179 -13.08 5.18 -11.82
C PHE A 179 -12.89 6.59 -11.25
N ILE A 180 -12.18 6.68 -10.12
CA ILE A 180 -11.97 7.92 -9.39
C ILE A 180 -10.47 8.21 -9.38
N GLY A 181 -10.06 9.38 -9.88
CA GLY A 181 -8.67 9.82 -9.87
C GLY A 181 -8.57 11.34 -10.05
N GLY A 182 -7.37 11.89 -9.85
CA GLY A 182 -7.07 13.28 -10.22
C GLY A 182 -7.53 14.37 -9.24
N SER A 183 -8.12 14.03 -8.10
CA SER A 183 -8.44 14.98 -7.02
C SER A 183 -7.25 15.27 -6.10
N THR A 184 -6.14 14.55 -6.25
CA THR A 184 -4.95 14.67 -5.42
C THR A 184 -4.02 15.77 -5.95
N PRO A 185 -3.35 16.56 -5.09
CA PRO A 185 -2.34 17.50 -5.55
C PRO A 185 -1.24 16.79 -6.35
N LYS A 186 -0.77 17.44 -7.42
CA LYS A 186 0.39 16.96 -8.17
C LYS A 186 1.62 17.12 -7.29
N HIS A 187 2.33 16.04 -7.03
CA HIS A 187 3.58 16.08 -6.26
C HIS A 187 4.77 16.09 -7.21
N VAL A 188 5.72 16.99 -6.96
CA VAL A 188 6.75 17.35 -7.94
C VAL A 188 8.12 16.79 -7.58
N ASP A 189 8.30 16.20 -6.38
CA ASP A 189 9.55 15.49 -6.14
C ASP A 189 9.60 14.26 -7.07
N GLY A 190 10.74 14.09 -7.73
CA GLY A 190 10.88 13.03 -8.71
C GLY A 190 10.96 11.65 -8.08
N SER A 191 10.85 11.48 -6.76
CA SER A 191 11.26 10.26 -6.06
C SER A 191 10.34 9.69 -4.99
N SER A 192 9.27 10.39 -4.62
CA SER A 192 8.35 9.94 -3.57
C SER A 192 7.11 9.22 -4.12
N CYS A 193 6.97 9.03 -5.43
CA CYS A 193 5.80 8.36 -6.04
C CYS A 193 5.49 7.00 -5.40
N GLY A 194 6.51 6.22 -5.03
CA GLY A 194 6.35 4.93 -4.34
C GLY A 194 5.82 5.05 -2.91
N VAL A 195 6.38 5.94 -2.08
CA VAL A 195 5.90 6.12 -0.70
C VAL A 195 4.52 6.78 -0.66
N LEU A 196 4.24 7.68 -1.61
CA LEU A 196 2.93 8.30 -1.77
C LEU A 196 1.88 7.29 -2.23
N SER A 197 2.27 6.32 -3.08
CA SER A 197 1.40 5.21 -3.47
C SER A 197 1.02 4.34 -2.27
N LEU A 198 1.97 3.99 -1.40
CA LEU A 198 1.68 3.25 -0.16
C LEU A 198 0.80 4.05 0.80
N LEU A 199 1.11 5.35 0.98
CA LEU A 199 0.33 6.23 1.83
C LEU A 199 -1.10 6.38 1.33
N PHE A 200 -1.29 6.55 0.01
CA PHE A 200 -2.61 6.61 -0.61
C PHE A 200 -3.43 5.38 -0.30
N VAL A 201 -2.82 4.19 -0.46
CA VAL A 201 -3.49 2.94 -0.14
C VAL A 201 -3.89 2.89 1.33
N GLU A 202 -2.96 3.17 2.24
CA GLU A 202 -3.24 3.13 3.69
C GLU A 202 -4.35 4.12 4.09
N MET A 203 -4.28 5.38 3.65
CA MET A 203 -5.23 6.43 4.04
C MET A 203 -6.63 6.20 3.47
N SER A 204 -6.72 5.66 2.25
CA SER A 204 -8.00 5.32 1.63
C SER A 204 -8.76 4.21 2.37
N LEU A 205 -8.05 3.35 3.10
CA LEU A 205 -8.62 2.26 3.89
C LEU A 205 -9.09 2.68 5.30
N VAL A 206 -8.56 3.78 5.87
CA VAL A 206 -8.92 4.26 7.22
C VAL A 206 -10.32 4.85 7.24
N ASP A 207 -10.52 5.97 6.55
CA ASP A 207 -11.78 6.72 6.42
C ASP A 207 -11.73 7.76 5.26
N GLY A 208 -10.66 7.71 4.45
CA GLY A 208 -10.40 8.68 3.37
C GLY A 208 -10.09 10.10 3.87
N SER A 209 -10.05 10.33 5.19
CA SER A 209 -9.68 11.61 5.79
C SER A 209 -8.16 11.70 5.92
N GLY A 210 -7.59 12.90 5.79
CA GLY A 210 -6.15 13.14 5.93
C GLY A 210 -5.32 12.98 4.66
N TRP A 211 -5.95 12.70 3.51
CA TRP A 211 -5.30 12.85 2.22
C TRP A 211 -5.30 14.32 1.79
N GLY A 212 -4.13 14.94 1.64
CA GLY A 212 -3.99 16.37 1.35
C GLY A 212 -2.55 16.86 1.44
N GLU A 213 -2.34 18.18 1.39
CA GLU A 213 -0.98 18.76 1.36
C GLU A 213 -0.11 18.39 2.57
N ASP A 214 -0.74 18.24 3.75
CA ASP A 214 -0.03 17.88 4.98
C ASP A 214 0.54 16.45 4.94
N ALA A 215 -0.04 15.56 4.13
CA ALA A 215 0.50 14.23 3.92
C ALA A 215 1.91 14.27 3.29
N PHE A 216 2.16 15.25 2.41
CA PHE A 216 3.47 15.45 1.79
C PHE A 216 4.51 15.97 2.80
N LYS A 217 4.09 16.80 3.77
CA LYS A 217 4.99 17.32 4.81
C LYS A 217 5.53 16.21 5.71
N ALA A 218 4.79 15.11 5.86
CA ALA A 218 5.16 13.96 6.69
C ALA A 218 5.89 12.84 5.92
N LEU A 219 6.37 13.07 4.68
CA LEU A 219 7.05 12.06 3.86
C LEU A 219 8.21 11.36 4.58
N ALA A 220 9.06 12.12 5.27
CA ALA A 220 10.19 11.58 6.02
C ALA A 220 9.72 10.62 7.14
N TYR A 221 8.64 10.98 7.83
CA TYR A 221 8.04 10.11 8.84
C TYR A 221 7.50 8.81 8.22
N TYR A 222 6.74 8.89 7.13
CA TYR A 222 6.19 7.70 6.49
C TYR A 222 7.28 6.75 5.99
N ARG A 223 8.33 7.30 5.39
CA ARG A 223 9.53 6.53 4.99
C ARG A 223 10.13 5.75 6.15
N LEU A 224 10.35 6.40 7.30
CA LEU A 224 10.89 5.75 8.49
C LEU A 224 9.92 4.71 9.07
N ARG A 225 8.62 4.99 9.07
CA ARG A 225 7.58 4.06 9.52
C ARG A 225 7.58 2.78 8.69
N TYR A 226 7.54 2.90 7.36
CA TYR A 226 7.59 1.73 6.47
C TYR A 226 8.92 0.98 6.59
N LEU A 227 10.06 1.68 6.72
CA LEU A 227 11.35 1.04 6.96
C LEU A 227 11.35 0.20 8.23
N ARG A 228 10.87 0.74 9.35
CA ARG A 228 10.81 0.02 10.62
C ARG A 228 10.02 -1.28 10.48
N HIS A 229 8.87 -1.22 9.81
CA HIS A 229 8.04 -2.41 9.60
C HIS A 229 8.67 -3.42 8.64
N ALA A 230 9.29 -2.94 7.56
CA ALA A 230 10.04 -3.79 6.64
C ALA A 230 11.18 -4.54 7.36
N LEU A 231 11.95 -3.85 8.20
CA LEU A 231 13.02 -4.48 9.01
C LEU A 231 12.48 -5.55 9.96
N ALA A 232 11.34 -5.29 10.62
CA ALA A 232 10.71 -6.26 11.51
C ALA A 232 10.28 -7.52 10.74
N MET A 233 9.62 -7.37 9.58
CA MET A 233 9.22 -8.51 8.73
C MET A 233 10.42 -9.34 8.27
N MET A 234 11.48 -8.67 7.81
CA MET A 234 12.71 -9.32 7.33
C MET A 234 13.48 -10.04 8.44
N SER A 235 13.33 -9.61 9.70
CA SER A 235 13.98 -10.23 10.85
C SER A 235 13.30 -11.52 11.30
N THR A 236 11.99 -11.64 11.06
CA THR A 236 11.19 -12.82 11.41
C THR A 236 11.03 -13.82 10.27
N ALA A 237 11.52 -13.47 9.08
CA ALA A 237 11.37 -14.27 7.88
C ALA A 237 12.28 -15.50 7.87
N THR A 238 11.80 -16.60 7.30
CA THR A 238 12.51 -17.89 7.24
C THR A 238 13.56 -17.91 6.14
#